data_AF-A0A9D6L806-F1
#
_entry.id   AF-A0A9D6L806-F1
#
_cell.length_a   1.000
_cell.length_b   1.000
_cell.length_c   1.000
_cell.angle_alpha   90.00
_cell.angle_beta   90.00
_cell.angle_gamma   90.00
#
_symmetry.space_group_name_H-M   'P 1'
#
loop_
_entity.id
_entity.type
_entity.pdbx_description
1 polymer ?
#
loop_
_entity_poly.entity_id
_entity_poly.type
_entity_poly.pdbx_seq_one_letter_code
_entity_poly.pdbx_strand_id
1 'polypeptide(L)'
;MGTKFGVLFLATFLLGATAAVAETSAALECGDVKVAAMAQIPVPNQGALNTCYAYAGAQLIDAWRFTNPKDGGDENFEHLTSALEAAFDARAPKGDAASSSGDDGMSFDTTDDSIDFGRPCEAVNAIRERGSCDDRVIGDAFKGTKARHSIAQLRAIYDNFHMIKGDPAMRQALLEEMDTILRKQLALPDALVPAQAELVELLERGEAIPFLRGVVSAGCTAEHRLKEKFPACDEYRPKGGAEPEKLYAARLARHRPPPRPRRPRPGALPVPRPQQLGRRLQEVF
;
A
#
# COMPACT_ATOMS: atom_id res chain seq x y z
N MET A 1 5.60 -64.53 -46.42
CA MET A 1 4.90 -63.31 -46.88
C MET A 1 4.17 -62.72 -45.67
N GLY A 2 4.38 -61.51 -45.18
CA GLY A 2 5.32 -60.45 -45.47
C GLY A 2 5.42 -59.58 -44.20
N THR A 3 6.65 -59.26 -43.82
CA THR A 3 7.05 -58.34 -42.75
C THR A 3 6.82 -56.89 -43.16
N LYS A 4 6.27 -56.04 -42.28
CA LYS A 4 6.60 -54.59 -42.13
C LYS A 4 6.26 -54.17 -40.68
N PHE A 5 7.24 -54.08 -39.77
CA PHE A 5 8.17 -52.95 -39.54
C PHE A 5 7.49 -51.60 -39.31
N GLY A 6 7.53 -51.16 -38.05
CA GLY A 6 8.15 -49.89 -37.70
C GLY A 6 7.25 -48.66 -37.66
N VAL A 7 6.73 -48.34 -36.47
CA VAL A 7 6.80 -46.97 -35.91
C VAL A 7 7.01 -47.10 -34.38
N LEU A 8 8.26 -47.42 -34.03
CA LEU A 8 8.84 -47.16 -32.71
C LEU A 8 9.59 -45.82 -32.84
N PHE A 9 9.64 -45.04 -31.76
CA PHE A 9 10.36 -43.76 -31.59
C PHE A 9 9.70 -42.49 -32.13
N LEU A 10 8.74 -41.92 -31.38
CA LEU A 10 8.64 -40.46 -31.24
C LEU A 10 7.87 -40.04 -29.97
N ALA A 11 8.14 -40.65 -28.81
CA ALA A 11 7.48 -40.29 -27.54
C ALA A 11 8.46 -40.02 -26.38
N THR A 12 9.73 -39.74 -26.69
CA THR A 12 10.79 -39.57 -25.68
C THR A 12 11.62 -38.31 -25.93
N PHE A 13 10.95 -37.17 -26.14
CA PHE A 13 11.60 -35.85 -26.18
C PHE A 13 10.73 -34.75 -25.53
N LEU A 14 9.97 -35.11 -24.49
CA LEU A 14 9.29 -34.17 -23.59
C LEU A 14 9.78 -34.33 -22.13
N LEU A 15 11.05 -34.73 -21.98
CA LEU A 15 11.82 -34.60 -20.74
C LEU A 15 12.95 -33.62 -21.04
N GLY A 16 12.90 -32.42 -20.46
CA GLY A 16 14.02 -31.48 -20.57
C GLY A 16 13.65 -30.00 -20.66
N ALA A 17 12.52 -29.59 -20.13
CA ALA A 17 12.32 -28.18 -19.76
C ALA A 17 11.75 -28.12 -18.34
N THR A 18 12.47 -28.73 -17.39
CA THR A 18 12.49 -28.17 -16.03
C THR A 18 13.03 -26.77 -16.21
N ALA A 19 12.14 -25.78 -16.34
CA ALA A 19 12.49 -24.42 -16.08
C ALA A 19 13.14 -24.45 -14.69
N ALA A 20 14.46 -24.32 -14.65
CA ALA A 20 15.14 -23.84 -13.49
C ALA A 20 14.54 -22.45 -13.27
N VAL A 21 13.43 -22.40 -12.53
CA VAL A 21 13.12 -21.25 -11.72
C VAL A 21 14.35 -21.16 -10.85
N ALA A 22 15.25 -20.27 -11.24
CA ALA A 22 16.34 -19.89 -10.37
C ALA A 22 15.63 -19.38 -9.12
N GLU A 23 15.58 -20.24 -8.11
CA GLU A 23 15.38 -19.84 -6.73
C GLU A 23 16.57 -18.95 -6.40
N THR A 24 16.52 -17.71 -6.86
CA THR A 24 17.26 -16.62 -6.26
C THR A 24 16.55 -16.28 -4.96
N SER A 25 16.46 -17.25 -4.05
CA SER A 25 16.51 -16.97 -2.63
C SER A 25 17.94 -16.55 -2.33
N ALA A 26 18.30 -15.36 -2.82
CA ALA A 26 19.32 -14.58 -2.13
C ALA A 26 18.74 -14.37 -0.74
N ALA A 27 19.12 -15.26 0.17
CA ALA A 27 18.99 -15.08 1.60
C ALA A 27 19.76 -13.80 1.91
N LEU A 28 19.08 -12.66 1.78
CA LEU A 28 19.48 -11.48 2.50
C LEU A 28 19.38 -11.89 3.97
N GLU A 29 20.48 -11.80 4.68
CA GLU A 29 20.45 -11.51 6.10
C GLU A 29 19.79 -10.13 6.27
N CYS A 30 18.48 -10.08 6.09
CA CYS A 30 17.62 -9.09 6.70
C CYS A 30 17.83 -9.30 8.21
N GLY A 31 18.69 -8.50 8.84
CA GLY A 31 19.12 -8.73 10.21
C GLY A 31 17.95 -9.11 11.11
N ASP A 32 17.97 -10.34 11.64
CA ASP A 32 17.02 -11.01 12.55
C ASP A 32 15.51 -10.74 12.43
N VAL A 33 15.03 -10.05 11.40
CA VAL A 33 13.62 -10.11 11.00
C VAL A 33 13.48 -11.46 10.32
N LYS A 34 13.17 -12.47 11.12
CA LYS A 34 12.91 -13.82 10.62
C LYS A 34 11.91 -13.68 9.48
N VAL A 35 12.36 -13.92 8.24
CA VAL A 35 11.49 -13.98 7.05
C VAL A 35 10.29 -14.90 7.29
N ALA A 36 10.43 -15.85 8.22
CA ALA A 36 9.36 -16.69 8.75
C ALA A 36 8.14 -15.94 9.34
N ALA A 37 8.30 -14.74 9.89
CA ALA A 37 7.17 -13.96 10.40
C ALA A 37 6.37 -13.33 9.26
N MET A 38 7.04 -12.75 8.26
CA MET A 38 6.38 -12.25 7.04
C MET A 38 5.69 -13.38 6.26
N ALA A 39 6.22 -14.60 6.31
CA ALA A 39 5.60 -15.76 5.66
C ALA A 39 4.22 -16.13 6.24
N GLN A 40 3.91 -15.67 7.44
CA GLN A 40 2.62 -15.92 8.11
C GLN A 40 1.62 -14.77 7.93
N ILE A 41 2.09 -13.63 7.43
CA ILE A 41 1.24 -12.48 7.13
C ILE A 41 0.68 -12.67 5.72
N PRO A 42 -0.66 -12.77 5.56
CA PRO A 42 -1.24 -12.87 4.24
C PRO A 42 -0.91 -11.63 3.41
N VAL A 43 -0.79 -11.78 2.09
CA VAL A 43 -0.65 -10.64 1.19
C VAL A 43 -2.04 -10.02 1.00
N PRO A 44 -2.30 -8.83 1.56
CA PRO A 44 -3.60 -8.23 1.49
C PRO A 44 -3.82 -7.62 0.10
N ASN A 45 -5.08 -7.59 -0.32
CA ASN A 45 -5.48 -6.88 -1.52
C ASN A 45 -5.93 -5.47 -1.12
N GLN A 46 -5.13 -4.45 -1.42
CA GLN A 46 -5.51 -3.03 -1.23
C GLN A 46 -6.71 -2.59 -2.09
N GLY A 47 -7.13 -3.46 -3.01
CA GLY A 47 -8.21 -3.22 -3.94
C GLY A 47 -7.84 -2.05 -4.82
N ALA A 48 -8.74 -1.09 -4.88
CA ALA A 48 -8.56 0.11 -5.66
C ALA A 48 -8.04 1.28 -4.80
N LEU A 49 -8.00 1.19 -3.48
CA LEU A 49 -7.48 2.29 -2.65
C LEU A 49 -5.97 2.41 -2.89
N ASN A 50 -5.43 3.63 -2.99
CA ASN A 50 -3.99 3.81 -3.21
C ASN A 50 -3.17 3.70 -1.91
N THR A 51 -3.73 3.06 -0.87
CA THR A 51 -3.23 2.97 0.51
C THR A 51 -2.07 1.99 0.73
N CYS A 52 -1.25 1.72 -0.29
CA CYS A 52 -0.16 0.73 -0.22
C CYS A 52 0.82 1.00 0.93
N TYR A 53 1.02 2.28 1.28
CA TYR A 53 1.86 2.68 2.41
C TYR A 53 1.32 2.15 3.75
N ALA A 54 0.00 2.19 3.95
CA ALA A 54 -0.63 1.75 5.18
C ALA A 54 -0.63 0.23 5.28
N TYR A 55 -0.80 -0.48 4.17
CA TYR A 55 -0.60 -1.93 4.10
C TYR A 55 0.82 -2.31 4.48
N ALA A 56 1.83 -1.63 3.92
CA ALA A 56 3.21 -1.87 4.29
C ALA A 56 3.46 -1.60 5.78
N GLY A 57 2.89 -0.52 6.33
CA GLY A 57 3.00 -0.20 7.76
C GLY A 57 2.35 -1.25 8.67
N ALA A 58 1.12 -1.68 8.36
CA ALA A 58 0.40 -2.73 9.07
C ALA A 58 1.17 -4.06 9.07
N GLN A 59 1.71 -4.48 7.93
CA GLN A 59 2.51 -5.70 7.84
C GLN A 59 3.83 -5.63 8.61
N LEU A 60 4.47 -4.45 8.67
CA LEU A 60 5.68 -4.26 9.49
C LEU A 60 5.38 -4.41 10.98
N ILE A 61 4.25 -3.86 11.42
CA ILE A 61 3.75 -4.01 12.79
C ILE A 61 3.46 -5.48 13.09
N ASP A 62 2.68 -6.16 12.26
CA ASP A 62 2.34 -7.58 12.46
C ASP A 62 3.60 -8.47 12.47
N ALA A 63 4.57 -8.20 11.59
CA ALA A 63 5.82 -8.95 11.55
C ALA A 63 6.63 -8.79 12.83
N TRP A 64 6.69 -7.58 13.38
CA TRP A 64 7.33 -7.35 14.67
C TRP A 64 6.56 -8.03 15.80
N ARG A 65 5.23 -7.93 15.79
CA ARG A 65 4.38 -8.56 16.78
C ARG A 65 4.61 -10.07 16.86
N PHE A 66 4.68 -10.72 15.70
CA PHE A 66 4.90 -12.17 15.61
C PHE A 66 6.35 -12.60 15.89
N THR A 67 7.31 -11.69 15.83
CA THR A 67 8.71 -11.98 16.20
C THR A 67 9.02 -11.71 17.67
N ASN A 68 8.18 -10.93 18.38
CA ASN A 68 8.44 -10.48 19.75
C ASN A 68 7.27 -10.79 20.72
N PRO A 69 6.84 -12.07 20.87
CA PRO A 69 5.70 -12.42 21.73
C PRO A 69 5.89 -12.02 23.20
N LYS A 70 7.12 -12.02 23.70
CA LYS A 70 7.45 -11.63 25.09
C LYS A 70 7.27 -10.14 25.37
N ASP A 71 7.25 -9.29 24.34
CA ASP A 71 7.16 -7.84 24.47
C ASP A 71 5.76 -7.30 24.20
N GLY A 72 4.74 -8.16 24.34
CA GLY A 72 3.34 -7.86 24.03
C GLY A 72 2.95 -8.24 22.60
N GLY A 73 3.69 -9.16 21.99
CA GLY A 73 3.35 -9.74 20.69
C GLY A 73 2.27 -10.83 20.77
N ASP A 74 1.76 -11.24 19.63
CA ASP A 74 0.71 -12.26 19.46
C ASP A 74 1.39 -13.56 18.97
N GLU A 75 1.20 -14.65 19.72
CA GLU A 75 1.74 -15.97 19.38
C GLU A 75 0.89 -16.73 18.35
N ASN A 76 -0.39 -16.35 18.22
CA ASN A 76 -1.39 -17.13 17.49
C ASN A 76 -1.79 -16.52 16.14
N PHE A 77 -1.20 -15.38 15.77
CA PHE A 77 -1.48 -14.71 14.49
C PHE A 77 -2.97 -14.36 14.32
N GLU A 78 -3.70 -14.21 15.42
CA GLU A 78 -5.14 -13.98 15.39
C GLU A 78 -5.46 -12.53 15.05
N HIS A 79 -4.60 -11.60 15.47
CA HIS A 79 -4.76 -10.18 15.17
C HIS A 79 -3.85 -9.78 14.02
N LEU A 80 -4.46 -9.47 12.87
CA LEU A 80 -3.79 -8.78 11.77
C LEU A 80 -4.18 -7.31 11.81
N THR A 81 -3.22 -6.42 11.61
CA THR A 81 -3.48 -4.98 11.70
C THR A 81 -4.27 -4.50 10.49
N SER A 82 -5.38 -3.79 10.72
CA SER A 82 -6.16 -3.21 9.63
C SER A 82 -5.41 -2.05 8.96
N ALA A 83 -4.99 -2.28 7.71
CA ALA A 83 -4.33 -1.27 6.91
C ALA A 83 -5.23 -0.08 6.57
N LEU A 84 -6.54 -0.30 6.42
CA LEU A 84 -7.49 0.78 6.15
C LEU A 84 -7.58 1.73 7.35
N GLU A 85 -7.68 1.17 8.55
CA GLU A 85 -7.70 1.94 9.78
C GLU A 85 -6.39 2.71 9.97
N ALA A 86 -5.25 2.04 9.76
CA ALA A 86 -3.94 2.69 9.80
C ALA A 86 -3.82 3.84 8.78
N ALA A 87 -4.44 3.73 7.61
CA ALA A 87 -4.43 4.79 6.60
C ALA A 87 -5.18 6.04 7.09
N PHE A 88 -6.35 5.86 7.70
CA PHE A 88 -7.13 6.95 8.30
C PHE A 88 -6.43 7.55 9.52
N ASP A 89 -5.87 6.71 10.39
CA ASP A 89 -5.17 7.15 11.60
C ASP A 89 -3.89 7.94 11.26
N ALA A 90 -3.16 7.55 10.20
CA ALA A 90 -2.00 8.28 9.70
C ALA A 90 -2.32 9.68 9.18
N ARG A 91 -3.56 9.91 8.74
CA ARG A 91 -4.02 11.18 8.15
C ARG A 91 -4.87 12.03 9.08
N ALA A 92 -5.34 11.45 10.18
CA ALA A 92 -6.11 12.18 11.16
C ALA A 92 -5.29 13.33 11.77
N PRO A 93 -5.94 14.47 12.08
CA PRO A 93 -5.28 15.59 12.74
C PRO A 93 -4.53 15.11 13.98
N LYS A 94 -3.25 15.48 14.07
CA LYS A 94 -2.49 15.31 15.31
C LYS A 94 -2.88 16.48 16.20
N GLY A 95 -3.55 16.21 17.32
CA GLY A 95 -3.94 17.25 18.28
C GLY A 95 -2.75 18.17 18.56
N ASP A 96 -2.92 19.46 18.25
CA ASP A 96 -2.06 20.62 18.54
C ASP A 96 -0.57 20.58 18.11
N ALA A 97 -0.11 19.57 17.38
CA ALA A 97 1.26 19.54 16.86
C ALA A 97 1.35 20.31 15.54
N ALA A 98 1.56 21.62 15.66
CA ALA A 98 1.99 22.49 14.58
C ALA A 98 3.06 21.82 13.70
N SER A 99 2.77 21.76 12.41
CA SER A 99 3.73 21.99 11.32
C SER A 99 5.17 21.53 11.60
N SER A 100 5.44 20.23 11.49
CA SER A 100 6.77 19.79 11.09
C SER A 100 6.87 19.88 9.56
N SER A 101 6.86 21.10 9.06
CA SER A 101 7.33 21.47 7.74
C SER A 101 8.84 21.26 7.70
N GLY A 102 9.25 20.00 7.52
CA GLY A 102 10.56 19.69 6.96
C GLY A 102 10.52 20.11 5.49
N ASP A 103 11.12 21.25 5.20
CA ASP A 103 11.23 21.91 3.90
C ASP A 103 12.15 21.10 2.96
N ASP A 104 11.73 19.89 2.61
CA ASP A 104 12.42 19.02 1.65
C ASP A 104 11.77 19.13 0.26
N GLY A 105 11.46 20.34 -0.20
CA GLY A 105 11.22 20.68 -1.63
C GLY A 105 10.14 19.92 -2.42
N MET A 106 9.43 18.97 -1.82
CA MET A 106 8.21 18.34 -2.31
C MET A 106 7.16 18.50 -1.23
N SER A 107 6.57 19.69 -1.13
CA SER A 107 5.34 19.87 -0.37
C SER A 107 4.25 19.07 -1.09
N PHE A 108 4.09 17.80 -0.71
CA PHE A 108 2.82 17.13 -0.90
C PHE A 108 1.82 17.97 -0.10
N ASP A 109 0.93 18.64 -0.82
CA ASP A 109 -0.06 19.53 -0.24
C ASP A 109 -0.82 18.77 0.86
N THR A 110 -0.52 19.08 2.12
CA THR A 110 -1.13 18.41 3.29
C THR A 110 -2.59 18.80 3.47
N THR A 111 -3.14 19.62 2.55
CA THR A 111 -4.57 19.88 2.42
C THR A 111 -5.31 18.76 1.68
N ASP A 112 -4.61 17.77 1.12
CA ASP A 112 -5.29 16.60 0.55
C ASP A 112 -5.85 15.73 1.70
N ASP A 113 -7.14 15.90 1.98
CA ASP A 113 -7.98 15.08 2.86
C ASP A 113 -8.15 13.63 2.33
N SER A 114 -7.09 13.09 1.75
CA SER A 114 -7.04 11.80 1.08
C SER A 114 -6.13 10.84 1.82
N ILE A 115 -6.62 9.61 1.98
CA ILE A 115 -5.84 8.47 2.46
C ILE A 115 -5.07 7.77 1.34
N ASP A 116 -5.17 8.23 0.09
CA ASP A 116 -4.62 7.50 -1.06
C ASP A 116 -3.08 7.56 -1.16
N PHE A 117 -2.43 8.44 -0.41
CA PHE A 117 -0.97 8.57 -0.43
C PHE A 117 -0.45 8.66 0.99
N GLY A 118 0.82 8.33 1.21
CA GLY A 118 1.45 8.40 2.53
C GLY A 118 2.78 7.65 2.58
N ARG A 119 3.40 7.67 3.76
CA ARG A 119 4.63 6.92 4.04
C ARG A 119 4.34 5.76 5.00
N PRO A 120 4.93 4.56 4.82
CA PRO A 120 4.73 3.47 5.76
C PRO A 120 5.05 3.85 7.21
N CYS A 121 6.06 4.70 7.41
CA CYS A 121 6.42 5.22 8.74
C CYS A 121 5.30 6.04 9.40
N GLU A 122 4.51 6.78 8.64
CA GLU A 122 3.38 7.53 9.17
C GLU A 122 2.30 6.57 9.71
N ALA A 123 2.00 5.51 8.96
CA ALA A 123 1.08 4.47 9.38
C ALA A 123 1.58 3.73 10.63
N VAL A 124 2.86 3.33 10.66
CA VAL A 124 3.47 2.67 11.84
C VAL A 124 3.40 3.57 13.07
N ASN A 125 3.77 4.85 12.93
CA ASN A 125 3.71 5.79 14.05
C ASN A 125 2.26 5.98 14.54
N ALA A 126 1.29 6.09 13.63
CA ALA A 126 -0.11 6.21 14.00
C ALA A 126 -0.63 4.98 14.74
N ILE A 127 -0.31 3.77 14.25
CA ILE A 127 -0.61 2.50 14.93
C ILE A 127 0.03 2.46 16.32
N ARG A 128 1.28 2.92 16.49
CA ARG A 128 1.93 2.96 17.80
C ARG A 128 1.22 3.90 18.77
N GLU A 129 0.87 5.09 18.31
CA GLU A 129 0.26 6.13 19.13
C GLU A 129 -1.17 5.76 19.56
N ARG A 130 -1.92 5.10 18.68
CA ARG A 130 -3.36 4.89 18.85
C ARG A 130 -3.72 3.43 19.15
N GLY A 131 -2.84 2.49 18.82
CA GLY A 131 -3.08 1.06 18.84
C GLY A 131 -3.64 0.55 17.51
N SER A 132 -3.40 -0.73 17.20
CA SER A 132 -3.89 -1.38 15.99
C SER A 132 -5.26 -2.03 16.19
N CYS A 133 -6.07 -2.01 15.13
CA CYS A 133 -7.35 -2.70 15.04
C CYS A 133 -7.22 -4.00 14.26
N ASP A 134 -8.04 -5.00 14.58
CA ASP A 134 -8.06 -6.27 13.85
C ASP A 134 -8.68 -6.04 12.45
N ASP A 135 -7.98 -6.44 11.41
CA ASP A 135 -8.44 -6.39 10.02
C ASP A 135 -9.70 -7.23 9.79
N ARG A 136 -10.02 -8.22 10.63
CA ARG A 136 -11.30 -8.93 10.55
C ARG A 136 -12.48 -8.03 10.90
N VAL A 137 -12.32 -7.17 11.91
CA VAL A 137 -13.37 -6.26 12.38
C VAL A 137 -13.66 -5.18 11.34
N ILE A 138 -12.62 -4.65 10.70
CA ILE A 138 -12.74 -3.58 9.70
C ILE A 138 -12.91 -4.15 8.29
N GLY A 139 -12.05 -5.08 7.91
CA GLY A 139 -11.98 -5.67 6.59
C GLY A 139 -13.26 -6.38 6.17
N ASP A 140 -14.01 -7.02 7.09
CA ASP A 140 -15.30 -7.63 6.71
C ASP A 140 -16.34 -6.59 6.26
N ALA A 141 -16.38 -5.40 6.88
CA ALA A 141 -17.24 -4.30 6.48
C ALA A 141 -16.78 -3.62 5.17
N PHE A 142 -15.47 -3.65 4.90
CA PHE A 142 -14.84 -2.94 3.77
C PHE A 142 -14.20 -3.87 2.72
N LYS A 143 -14.61 -5.13 2.65
CA LYS A 143 -14.05 -6.10 1.68
C LYS A 143 -14.58 -5.86 0.27
N GLY A 144 -13.64 -5.74 -0.68
CA GLY A 144 -13.91 -5.77 -2.12
C GLY A 144 -14.11 -4.42 -2.80
N THR A 145 -14.51 -4.44 -4.07
CA THR A 145 -14.67 -3.24 -4.91
C THR A 145 -15.75 -2.28 -4.41
N LYS A 146 -16.71 -2.78 -3.62
CA LYS A 146 -17.78 -1.98 -3.02
C LYS A 146 -17.25 -0.95 -2.02
N ALA A 147 -16.21 -1.28 -1.26
CA ALA A 147 -15.70 -0.37 -0.23
C ALA A 147 -15.12 0.92 -0.79
N ARG A 148 -14.29 0.86 -1.85
CA ARG A 148 -13.83 2.09 -2.52
C ARG A 148 -15.00 2.89 -3.09
N HIS A 149 -15.99 2.21 -3.66
CA HIS A 149 -17.17 2.89 -4.20
C HIS A 149 -17.95 3.60 -3.08
N SER A 150 -18.23 2.92 -1.98
CA SER A 150 -18.91 3.48 -0.81
C SER A 150 -18.12 4.63 -0.18
N ILE A 151 -16.80 4.50 -0.01
CA ILE A 151 -15.94 5.58 0.51
C ILE A 151 -15.95 6.78 -0.46
N ALA A 152 -15.88 6.55 -1.77
CA ALA A 152 -15.97 7.61 -2.77
C ALA A 152 -17.35 8.28 -2.78
N GLN A 153 -18.44 7.52 -2.62
CA GLN A 153 -19.79 8.04 -2.48
C GLN A 153 -19.94 8.88 -1.21
N LEU A 154 -19.46 8.39 -0.06
CA LEU A 154 -19.45 9.15 1.19
C LEU A 154 -18.67 10.46 1.06
N ARG A 155 -17.52 10.44 0.37
CA ARG A 155 -16.76 11.66 0.06
C ARG A 155 -17.55 12.62 -0.84
N ALA A 156 -18.18 12.12 -1.89
CA ALA A 156 -19.00 12.95 -2.78
C ALA A 156 -20.20 13.58 -2.04
N ILE A 157 -20.84 12.84 -1.13
CA ILE A 157 -21.92 13.38 -0.30
C ILE A 157 -21.39 14.47 0.63
N TYR A 158 -20.24 14.22 1.28
CA TYR A 158 -19.56 15.21 2.11
C TYR A 158 -19.29 16.51 1.32
N ASP A 159 -18.69 16.40 0.13
CA ASP A 159 -18.36 17.55 -0.73
C ASP A 159 -19.63 18.34 -1.10
N ASN A 160 -20.71 17.63 -1.45
CA ASN A 160 -22.00 18.23 -1.79
C ASN A 160 -22.67 18.90 -0.59
N PHE A 161 -22.60 18.30 0.60
CA PHE A 161 -23.25 18.82 1.82
C PHE A 161 -22.80 20.25 2.13
N HIS A 162 -21.51 20.56 1.93
CA HIS A 162 -20.98 21.90 2.13
C HIS A 162 -21.40 22.92 1.07
N MET A 163 -21.74 22.47 -0.13
CA MET A 163 -22.26 23.33 -1.20
C MET A 163 -23.72 23.72 -0.97
N ILE A 164 -24.48 22.92 -0.19
CA ILE A 164 -25.93 23.03 -0.02
C ILE A 164 -26.25 23.63 1.37
N LYS A 165 -25.80 24.87 1.62
CA LYS A 165 -26.03 25.53 2.94
C LYS A 165 -27.46 26.04 3.14
N GLY A 166 -28.22 26.26 2.06
CA GLY A 166 -29.51 26.96 2.09
C GLY A 166 -30.76 26.09 1.93
N ASP A 167 -30.61 24.77 1.71
CA ASP A 167 -31.74 23.87 1.45
C ASP A 167 -31.79 22.73 2.48
N PRO A 168 -32.63 22.83 3.53
CA PRO A 168 -32.73 21.81 4.55
C PRO A 168 -33.29 20.48 4.03
N ALA A 169 -34.12 20.49 2.98
CA ALA A 169 -34.65 19.25 2.41
C ALA A 169 -33.55 18.47 1.67
N MET A 170 -32.70 19.18 0.93
CA MET A 170 -31.58 18.56 0.23
C MET A 170 -30.49 18.09 1.22
N ARG A 171 -30.21 18.83 2.30
CA ARG A 171 -29.32 18.35 3.38
C ARG A 171 -29.85 17.08 4.03
N GLN A 172 -31.16 16.99 4.30
CA GLN A 172 -31.78 15.79 4.87
C GLN A 172 -31.67 14.59 3.92
N ALA A 173 -31.90 14.79 2.61
CA ALA A 173 -31.75 13.72 1.62
C ALA A 173 -30.33 13.16 1.54
N LEU A 174 -29.30 14.02 1.64
CA LEU A 174 -27.90 13.58 1.70
C LEU A 174 -27.59 12.76 2.96
N LEU A 175 -28.15 13.12 4.11
CA LEU A 175 -27.99 12.35 5.35
C LEU A 175 -28.65 10.96 5.24
N GLU A 176 -29.81 10.86 4.61
CA GLU A 176 -30.49 9.58 4.34
C GLU A 176 -29.71 8.70 3.35
N GLU A 177 -29.07 9.31 2.35
CA GLU A 177 -28.17 8.61 1.43
C GLU A 177 -26.93 8.09 2.15
N MET A 178 -26.32 8.90 3.03
CA MET A 178 -25.20 8.46 3.87
C MET A 178 -25.60 7.28 4.75
N ASP A 179 -26.72 7.37 5.47
CA ASP A 179 -27.22 6.29 6.32
C ASP A 179 -27.45 5.00 5.50
N THR A 180 -27.98 5.14 4.29
CA THR A 180 -28.14 4.03 3.34
C THR A 180 -26.79 3.41 2.96
N ILE A 181 -25.75 4.21 2.69
CA ILE A 181 -24.41 3.68 2.39
C ILE A 181 -23.84 2.95 3.60
N LEU A 182 -23.89 3.57 4.78
CA LEU A 182 -23.33 3.01 6.02
C LEU A 182 -24.03 1.70 6.42
N ARG A 183 -25.36 1.66 6.45
CA ARG A 183 -26.13 0.49 6.91
C ARG A 183 -26.33 -0.58 5.85
N LYS A 184 -26.58 -0.21 4.58
CA LYS A 184 -26.94 -1.18 3.54
C LYS A 184 -25.76 -1.58 2.67
N GLN A 185 -24.90 -0.64 2.29
CA GLN A 185 -23.79 -0.96 1.39
C GLN A 185 -22.55 -1.46 2.13
N LEU A 186 -22.20 -0.82 3.25
CA LEU A 186 -21.09 -1.21 4.12
C LEU A 186 -21.51 -2.22 5.21
N ALA A 187 -22.82 -2.43 5.38
CA ALA A 187 -23.38 -3.37 6.36
C ALA A 187 -22.82 -3.14 7.78
N LEU A 188 -22.58 -1.88 8.15
CA LEU A 188 -22.07 -1.56 9.47
C LEU A 188 -23.13 -1.92 10.53
N PRO A 189 -22.75 -2.60 11.62
CA PRO A 189 -23.63 -2.79 12.78
C PRO A 189 -24.17 -1.45 13.26
N ASP A 190 -25.43 -1.42 13.72
CA ASP A 190 -26.09 -0.18 14.15
C ASP A 190 -25.32 0.58 15.23
N ALA A 191 -24.60 -0.15 16.09
CA ALA A 191 -23.74 0.42 17.14
C ALA A 191 -22.53 1.20 16.58
N LEU A 192 -22.17 0.98 15.32
CA LEU A 192 -21.04 1.61 14.64
C LEU A 192 -21.44 2.77 13.73
N VAL A 193 -22.74 2.94 13.47
CA VAL A 193 -23.25 4.02 12.65
C VAL A 193 -23.52 5.21 13.57
N PRO A 194 -22.80 6.34 13.44
CA PRO A 194 -23.01 7.51 14.28
C PRO A 194 -24.46 7.97 14.22
N ALA A 195 -24.94 8.57 15.32
CA ALA A 195 -26.28 9.14 15.31
C ALA A 195 -26.36 10.27 14.26
N GLN A 196 -27.53 10.50 13.67
CA GLN A 196 -27.68 11.51 12.62
C GLN A 196 -27.20 12.91 13.07
N ALA A 197 -27.42 13.27 14.34
CA ALA A 197 -26.93 14.52 14.91
C ALA A 197 -25.40 14.61 14.93
N GLU A 198 -24.70 13.51 15.24
CA GLU A 198 -23.24 13.43 15.21
C GLU A 198 -22.70 13.49 13.78
N LEU A 199 -23.39 12.84 12.82
CA LEU A 199 -23.05 12.95 11.39
C LEU A 199 -23.12 14.42 10.95
N VAL A 200 -24.19 15.13 11.31
CA VAL A 200 -24.33 16.56 10.98
C VAL A 200 -23.22 17.39 11.61
N GLU A 201 -22.88 17.15 12.88
CA GLU A 201 -21.80 17.89 13.54
C GLU A 201 -20.44 17.66 12.86
N LEU A 202 -20.12 16.40 12.51
CA LEU A 202 -18.89 16.05 11.79
C LEU A 202 -18.84 16.69 10.40
N LEU A 203 -19.96 16.69 9.69
CA LEU A 203 -20.08 17.37 8.40
C LEU A 203 -19.91 18.88 8.57
N GLU A 204 -20.54 19.51 9.55
CA GLU A 204 -20.45 20.97 9.73
C GLU A 204 -19.05 21.46 10.11
N ARG A 205 -18.24 20.64 10.78
CA ARG A 205 -16.84 20.95 11.09
C ARG A 205 -15.95 21.01 9.85
N GLY A 206 -16.36 20.43 8.73
CA GLY A 206 -15.60 20.49 7.49
C GLY A 206 -14.32 19.65 7.52
N GLU A 207 -14.34 18.51 8.23
CA GLU A 207 -13.21 17.58 8.26
C GLU A 207 -13.62 16.17 7.77
N ALA A 208 -13.41 15.88 6.48
CA ALA A 208 -13.81 14.62 5.84
C ALA A 208 -13.09 13.39 6.43
N ILE A 209 -11.81 13.54 6.77
CA ILE A 209 -11.00 12.45 7.33
C ILE A 209 -11.48 12.05 8.73
N PRO A 210 -11.68 12.98 9.68
CA PRO A 210 -12.29 12.68 10.97
C PRO A 210 -13.65 12.00 10.87
N PHE A 211 -14.48 12.40 9.90
CA PHE A 211 -15.75 11.74 9.61
C PHE A 211 -15.56 10.27 9.18
N LEU A 212 -14.78 10.04 8.12
CA LEU A 212 -14.55 8.70 7.58
C LEU A 212 -13.78 7.82 8.57
N ARG A 213 -12.85 8.40 9.33
CA ARG A 213 -12.18 7.74 10.45
C ARG A 213 -13.19 7.35 11.52
N GLY A 214 -14.11 8.22 11.91
CA GLY A 214 -15.15 7.88 12.88
C GLY A 214 -15.93 6.64 12.43
N VAL A 215 -16.32 6.59 11.16
CA VAL A 215 -17.02 5.44 10.56
C VAL A 215 -16.18 4.17 10.56
N VAL A 216 -14.92 4.24 10.12
CA VAL A 216 -14.03 3.08 10.04
C VAL A 216 -13.59 2.62 11.43
N SER A 217 -13.24 3.54 12.32
CA SER A 217 -12.76 3.26 13.67
C SER A 217 -13.90 2.95 14.65
N ALA A 218 -15.17 3.17 14.32
CA ALA A 218 -16.28 2.85 15.22
C ALA A 218 -16.25 1.38 15.66
N GLY A 219 -15.91 0.47 14.74
CA GLY A 219 -15.75 -0.97 15.05
C GLY A 219 -14.58 -1.28 15.96
N CYS A 220 -13.64 -0.35 16.09
CA CYS A 220 -12.43 -0.51 16.85
C CYS A 220 -12.44 0.39 18.09
N THR A 221 -13.21 -0.04 19.09
CA THR A 221 -13.25 0.58 20.41
C THR A 221 -11.87 0.53 21.06
N ALA A 222 -11.65 1.37 22.08
CA ALA A 222 -10.39 1.38 22.82
C ALA A 222 -10.02 0.01 23.43
N GLU A 223 -11.01 -0.85 23.70
CA GLU A 223 -10.83 -2.21 24.22
C GLU A 223 -10.36 -3.19 23.14
N HIS A 224 -10.68 -2.93 21.88
CA HIS A 224 -10.24 -3.73 20.73
C HIS A 224 -8.91 -3.27 20.13
N ARG A 225 -8.34 -2.17 20.65
CA ARG A 225 -7.04 -1.67 20.19
C ARG A 225 -5.89 -2.34 20.93
N LEU A 226 -5.01 -2.98 20.17
CA LEU A 226 -3.75 -3.47 20.72
C LEU A 226 -2.72 -2.33 20.74
N LYS A 227 -2.31 -1.93 21.95
CA LYS A 227 -1.20 -0.98 22.12
C LYS A 227 0.12 -1.73 22.04
N GLU A 228 0.93 -1.34 21.07
CA GLU A 228 2.18 -2.04 20.77
C GLU A 228 3.38 -1.22 21.19
N LYS A 229 4.40 -1.89 21.74
CA LYS A 229 5.69 -1.29 22.10
C LYS A 229 6.66 -1.26 20.91
N PHE A 230 6.11 -1.20 19.70
CA PHE A 230 6.89 -1.14 18.48
C PHE A 230 7.75 0.15 18.50
N PRO A 231 9.07 0.06 18.22
CA PRO A 231 9.95 1.23 18.24
C PRO A 231 9.55 2.25 17.18
N ALA A 232 9.83 3.54 17.39
CA ALA A 232 9.47 4.50 16.37
C ALA A 232 10.22 4.27 15.06
N CYS A 233 9.56 4.52 13.93
CA CYS A 233 10.21 4.38 12.63
C CYS A 233 11.46 5.26 12.53
N ASP A 234 11.44 6.42 13.17
CA ASP A 234 12.55 7.38 13.16
C ASP A 234 13.69 6.97 14.11
N GLU A 235 13.42 6.03 15.03
CA GLU A 235 14.43 5.46 15.94
C GLU A 235 15.18 4.28 15.32
N TYR A 236 14.68 3.71 14.22
CA TYR A 236 15.36 2.61 13.54
C TYR A 236 16.59 3.10 12.77
N ARG A 237 17.73 3.16 13.46
CA ARG A 237 19.04 3.25 12.80
C ARG A 237 19.51 1.84 12.43
N PRO A 238 19.83 1.57 11.15
CA PRO A 238 20.46 0.32 10.77
C PRO A 238 21.72 0.11 11.62
N LYS A 239 21.83 -1.04 12.29
CA LYS A 239 23.07 -1.42 12.98
C LYS A 239 24.22 -1.36 11.96
N GLY A 240 25.19 -0.48 12.18
CA GLY A 240 26.31 -0.24 11.27
C GLY A 240 26.39 1.17 10.66
N GLY A 241 25.45 2.07 10.97
CA GLY A 241 25.56 3.49 10.60
C GLY A 241 25.53 3.77 9.10
N ALA A 242 25.17 2.77 8.28
CA ALA A 242 24.96 2.98 6.87
C ALA A 242 23.67 3.78 6.68
N GLU A 243 23.81 5.00 6.14
CA GLU A 243 22.71 5.82 5.64
C GLU A 243 21.74 4.94 4.82
N PRO A 244 20.43 4.89 5.13
CA PRO A 244 19.44 4.08 4.42
C PRO A 244 19.50 4.25 2.89
N GLU A 245 19.80 5.46 2.44
CA GLU A 245 19.98 5.85 1.04
C GLU A 245 21.13 5.07 0.37
N LYS A 246 22.23 4.83 1.09
CA LYS A 246 23.37 4.06 0.59
C LYS A 246 23.02 2.58 0.47
N LEU A 247 22.24 2.04 1.41
CA LEU A 247 21.73 0.66 1.34
C LEU A 247 20.77 0.49 0.16
N TYR A 248 19.87 1.45 -0.05
CA TYR A 248 18.94 1.46 -1.18
C TYR A 248 19.68 1.59 -2.52
N ALA A 249 20.61 2.52 -2.64
CA ALA A 249 21.45 2.70 -3.84
C ALA A 249 22.26 1.43 -4.14
N ALA A 250 22.86 0.80 -3.12
CA ALA A 250 23.58 -0.46 -3.27
C ALA A 250 22.65 -1.62 -3.70
N ARG A 251 21.39 -1.63 -3.27
CA ARG A 251 20.38 -2.62 -3.70
C ARG A 251 19.97 -2.38 -5.16
N LEU A 252 19.67 -1.14 -5.54
CA LEU A 252 19.40 -0.77 -6.93
C LEU A 252 20.57 -1.11 -7.86
N ALA A 253 21.80 -0.91 -7.41
CA ALA A 253 23.00 -1.27 -8.17
C ALA A 253 23.12 -2.79 -8.39
N ARG A 254 22.75 -3.61 -7.39
CA ARG A 254 22.79 -5.08 -7.47
C ARG A 254 21.68 -5.67 -8.35
N HIS A 255 20.51 -5.03 -8.38
CA HIS A 255 19.36 -5.51 -9.17
C HIS A 255 19.19 -4.79 -10.50
N ARG A 256 20.09 -3.86 -10.86
CA ARG A 256 20.10 -3.33 -12.22
C ARG A 256 20.40 -4.50 -13.16
N PRO A 257 19.48 -4.86 -14.06
CA PRO A 257 19.80 -5.88 -15.07
C PRO A 257 21.04 -5.39 -15.83
N PRO A 258 21.99 -6.29 -16.14
CA PRO A 258 23.15 -5.91 -16.92
C PRO A 258 22.65 -5.19 -18.18
N PRO A 259 23.32 -4.09 -18.60
CA PRO A 259 22.89 -3.34 -19.77
C PRO A 259 22.72 -4.32 -20.92
N ARG A 260 21.49 -4.43 -21.44
CA ARG A 260 21.22 -5.34 -22.55
C ARG A 260 22.16 -4.94 -23.68
N PRO A 261 22.95 -5.88 -24.25
CA PRO A 261 23.76 -5.58 -25.41
C PRO A 261 22.84 -4.94 -26.45
N ARG A 262 23.15 -3.71 -26.88
CA ARG A 262 22.35 -3.01 -27.87
C ARG A 262 22.34 -3.90 -29.11
N ARG A 263 21.19 -4.52 -29.41
CA ARG A 263 21.02 -5.18 -30.70
C ARG A 263 21.30 -4.10 -31.76
N PRO A 264 22.19 -4.36 -32.73
CA PRO A 264 22.34 -3.47 -33.86
C PRO A 264 20.93 -3.28 -34.45
N ARG A 265 20.48 -2.01 -34.55
CA ARG A 265 19.19 -1.70 -35.15
C ARG A 265 19.18 -2.33 -36.54
N PRO A 266 18.22 -3.20 -36.87
CA PRO A 266 18.05 -3.67 -38.24
C PRO A 266 17.86 -2.44 -39.14
N GLY A 267 18.76 -2.25 -40.10
CA GLY A 267 18.72 -1.11 -41.02
C GLY A 267 19.55 0.12 -40.62
N ALA A 268 20.32 0.09 -39.54
CA ALA A 268 21.37 1.10 -39.34
C ALA A 268 22.50 0.83 -40.35
N LEU A 269 22.44 1.48 -41.51
CA LEU A 269 23.55 1.52 -42.46
C LEU A 269 24.80 1.98 -41.71
N PRO A 270 25.97 1.35 -41.94
CA PRO A 270 27.22 1.81 -41.34
C PRO A 270 27.42 3.26 -41.74
N VAL A 271 27.42 4.17 -40.75
CA VAL A 271 27.81 5.55 -40.98
C VAL A 271 29.24 5.51 -41.51
N PRO A 272 29.49 5.95 -42.75
CA PRO A 272 30.83 5.92 -43.30
C PRO A 272 31.75 6.75 -42.40
N ARG A 273 32.87 6.15 -41.97
CA ARG A 273 33.86 6.85 -41.16
C ARG A 273 34.32 8.11 -41.91
N PRO A 274 34.48 9.27 -41.24
CA PRO A 274 34.85 10.54 -41.87
C PRO A 274 36.12 10.49 -42.74
N GLN A 275 36.96 9.47 -42.59
CA GLN A 275 38.20 9.31 -43.35
C GLN A 275 38.01 8.88 -44.81
N GLN A 276 36.80 8.52 -45.27
CA GLN A 276 36.55 8.18 -46.67
C GLN A 276 35.94 9.31 -47.52
N LEU A 277 35.53 10.44 -46.93
CA LEU A 277 35.00 11.56 -47.72
C LEU A 277 36.09 12.35 -48.47
N GLY A 278 37.35 12.26 -48.04
CA GLY A 278 38.46 13.02 -48.64
C GLY A 278 38.98 12.47 -49.97
N ARG A 279 38.64 11.24 -50.37
CA ARG A 279 39.14 10.63 -51.62
C ARG A 279 38.17 10.67 -52.80
N ARG A 280 36.88 10.95 -52.58
CA ARG A 280 35.88 10.98 -53.66
C ARG A 280 35.65 12.36 -54.29
N LEU A 281 36.30 13.42 -53.78
CA LEU A 281 36.21 14.76 -54.37
C LEU A 281 37.36 15.11 -55.33
N GLN A 282 38.34 14.21 -55.52
CA GLN A 282 39.42 14.39 -56.51
C GLN A 282 39.16 13.72 -57.87
N GLU A 283 38.02 13.05 -58.06
CA GLU A 283 37.63 12.47 -59.35
C GLU A 283 36.53 13.28 -60.07
N VAL A 284 36.15 14.44 -59.53
CA VAL A 284 35.05 15.28 -60.07
C VAL A 284 35.49 16.73 -60.32
N PHE A 285 36.74 17.11 -60.01
CA PHE A 285 37.33 18.40 -60.35
C PHE A 285 38.75 18.25 -60.85
#